data_AF-A0A7E4V8Q5-F1
#
_entry.id   AF-A0A7E4V8Q5-F1
#
_cell.length_a   1.000
_cell.length_b   1.000
_cell.length_c   1.000
_cell.angle_alpha   90.00
_cell.angle_beta   90.00
_cell.angle_gamma   90.00
#
_symmetry.space_group_name_H-M   'P 1'
#
loop_
_entity.id
_entity.type
_entity.pdbx_description
1 polymer ?
#
loop_
_entity_poly.entity_id
_entity_poly.type
_entity_poly.pdbx_seq_one_letter_code
_entity_poly.pdbx_strand_id
1 'polypeptide(L)'
;MSGYSPHGGRRRVPVGHDAEEHVLDKISRQGGEVFSKKRQTRDEARQLRMEQLEKQIRADDDSNFLNADSNATNGLMSFSRRVKKLPDPAAGDSPADEVDLQEKVNELEGKFQRAMLLYSQLDNEKSSLLYEIDLYKDEMEEKDQLLFVANRDVRELTSQVKAHLRTIEGMKATQESLRNELAQRDQLIQENGLVVVETETDESSAVSSTEGSGSTINIRPGPILFSQQTISSIDKAIPGSSTIDEKIRKLVDMNKKLRHQVEEAEQAMYARRTRYNDQMNPAHNGANDEAQRDAAKQVAELKLKLQEAERENTNQQGSIIRLEGQLKRLKQQSDTTDKECIELKSQNRFLKKEARDKGLALDEAKETNRHLQARLEKLRTTRRAS
;
A
#
# COMPACT_ATOMS: atom_id res chain seq x y z
N MET A 1 -26.99 26.01 -19.72
CA MET A 1 -27.62 24.89 -18.99
C MET A 1 -27.03 23.59 -19.51
N SER A 2 -26.14 22.97 -18.74
CA SER A 2 -25.44 21.73 -19.10
C SER A 2 -25.57 20.78 -17.90
N GLY A 3 -26.30 19.68 -18.08
CA GLY A 3 -26.55 18.69 -17.04
C GLY A 3 -25.38 17.74 -16.92
N TYR A 4 -24.62 17.86 -15.83
CA TYR A 4 -23.61 16.88 -15.43
C TYR A 4 -24.28 15.65 -14.83
N SER A 5 -24.01 14.48 -15.43
CA SER A 5 -24.42 13.17 -14.92
C SER A 5 -23.26 12.54 -14.14
N PRO A 6 -23.42 12.19 -12.85
CA PRO A 6 -22.31 11.67 -12.05
C PRO A 6 -22.08 10.19 -12.43
N HIS A 7 -21.01 9.92 -13.17
CA HIS A 7 -20.57 8.57 -13.45
C HIS A 7 -19.91 7.99 -12.19
N GLY A 8 -20.69 7.23 -11.42
CA GLY A 8 -20.20 6.37 -10.36
C GLY A 8 -19.28 5.29 -10.93
N GLY A 9 -17.97 5.50 -10.81
CA GLY A 9 -16.97 4.49 -11.11
C GLY A 9 -17.08 3.33 -10.14
N ARG A 10 -17.66 2.20 -10.58
CA ARG A 10 -17.46 0.91 -9.91
C ARG A 10 -15.97 0.57 -9.99
N ARG A 11 -15.23 0.88 -8.92
CA ARG A 11 -13.90 0.30 -8.67
C ARG A 11 -14.08 -1.22 -8.68
N ARG A 12 -13.56 -1.88 -9.71
CA ARG A 12 -13.34 -3.33 -9.67
C ARG A 12 -12.31 -3.58 -8.57
N VAL A 13 -12.72 -4.26 -7.51
CA VAL A 13 -11.81 -4.82 -6.51
C VAL A 13 -10.86 -5.78 -7.24
N PRO A 14 -9.53 -5.64 -7.10
CA PRO A 14 -8.58 -6.56 -7.72
C PRO A 14 -8.59 -7.88 -6.96
N VAL A 15 -9.47 -8.82 -7.33
CA VAL A 15 -9.55 -10.18 -6.76
C VAL A 15 -8.43 -11.08 -7.34
N GLY A 16 -7.20 -10.58 -7.38
CA GLY A 16 -6.09 -11.25 -8.07
C GLY A 16 -4.77 -11.30 -7.30
N HIS A 17 -4.67 -10.66 -6.12
CA HIS A 17 -3.44 -10.65 -5.32
C HIS A 17 -3.50 -11.60 -4.13
N ASP A 18 -4.67 -11.85 -3.55
CA ASP A 18 -4.78 -12.67 -2.33
C ASP A 18 -4.26 -14.10 -2.50
N ALA A 19 -4.54 -14.75 -3.64
CA ALA A 19 -4.12 -16.14 -3.86
C ALA A 19 -2.60 -16.29 -4.09
N GLU A 20 -1.97 -15.31 -4.73
CA GLU A 20 -0.53 -15.31 -5.02
C GLU A 20 0.26 -14.87 -3.78
N GLU A 21 -0.25 -13.90 -3.02
CA GLU A 21 0.31 -13.43 -1.75
C GLU A 21 0.23 -14.53 -0.68
N HIS A 22 -0.87 -15.29 -0.59
CA HIS A 22 -0.98 -16.45 0.30
C HIS A 22 -0.03 -17.60 -0.06
N VAL A 23 0.34 -17.76 -1.33
CA VAL A 23 1.31 -18.78 -1.76
C VAL A 23 2.74 -18.33 -1.42
N LEU A 24 3.07 -17.06 -1.64
CA LEU A 24 4.37 -16.49 -1.29
C LEU A 24 4.61 -16.43 0.22
N ASP A 25 3.58 -16.14 1.01
CA ASP A 25 3.62 -16.17 2.47
C ASP A 25 3.83 -17.60 3.00
N LYS A 26 3.13 -18.59 2.42
CA LYS A 26 3.34 -20.01 2.75
C LYS A 26 4.75 -20.49 2.42
N ILE A 27 5.30 -20.11 1.27
CA ILE A 27 6.67 -20.47 0.88
C ILE A 27 7.69 -19.80 1.81
N SER A 28 7.47 -18.53 2.16
CA SER A 28 8.36 -17.79 3.07
C SER A 28 8.33 -18.37 4.48
N ARG A 29 7.14 -18.73 4.97
CA ARG A 29 6.96 -19.37 6.28
C ARG A 29 7.54 -20.78 6.33
N GLN A 30 7.32 -21.59 5.29
CA GLN A 30 7.93 -22.92 5.19
C GLN A 30 9.46 -22.83 5.08
N GLY A 31 10.00 -21.86 4.34
CA GLY A 31 11.44 -21.57 4.32
C GLY A 31 11.96 -21.22 5.70
N GLY A 32 11.33 -20.27 6.39
CA GLY A 32 11.69 -19.87 7.76
C GLY A 32 11.65 -21.02 8.77
N GLU A 33 10.66 -21.90 8.67
CA GLU A 33 10.54 -23.09 9.53
C GLU A 33 11.64 -24.13 9.25
N VAL A 34 12.03 -24.32 7.99
CA VAL A 34 13.14 -25.22 7.62
C VAL A 34 14.47 -24.67 8.13
N PHE A 35 14.72 -23.37 7.99
CA PHE A 35 15.94 -22.74 8.50
C PHE A 35 15.98 -22.72 10.04
N SER A 36 14.85 -22.49 10.70
CA SER A 36 14.72 -22.56 12.17
C SER A 36 15.02 -23.97 12.68
N LYS A 37 14.46 -25.01 12.05
CA LYS A 37 14.77 -26.41 12.38
C LYS A 37 16.24 -26.76 12.11
N LYS A 38 16.83 -26.19 11.04
CA LYS A 38 18.27 -26.37 10.76
C LYS A 38 19.15 -25.69 11.82
N ARG A 39 18.71 -24.56 12.38
CA ARG A 39 19.40 -23.88 13.51
C ARG A 39 19.27 -24.69 14.80
N GLN A 40 18.06 -25.14 15.13
CA GLN A 40 17.81 -25.99 16.31
C GLN A 40 18.62 -27.29 16.28
N THR A 41 18.64 -27.98 15.13
CA THR A 41 19.44 -29.21 14.98
C THR A 41 20.96 -28.96 15.07
N ARG A 42 21.45 -27.82 14.58
CA ARG A 42 22.85 -27.41 14.77
C ARG A 42 23.14 -27.11 16.24
N ASP A 43 22.25 -26.43 16.95
CA ASP A 43 22.42 -26.08 18.36
C ASP A 43 22.35 -27.33 19.26
N GLU A 44 21.45 -28.27 18.97
CA GLU A 44 21.40 -29.59 19.62
C GLU A 44 22.67 -30.41 19.35
N ALA A 45 23.19 -30.39 18.12
CA ALA A 45 24.45 -31.06 17.78
C ALA A 45 25.65 -30.43 18.52
N ARG A 46 25.67 -29.11 18.70
CA ARG A 46 26.68 -28.42 19.53
C ARG A 46 26.58 -28.83 20.99
N GLN A 47 25.37 -28.89 21.55
CA GLN A 47 25.17 -29.31 22.93
C GLN A 47 25.61 -30.75 23.17
N LEU A 48 25.24 -31.69 22.29
CA LEU A 48 25.65 -33.09 22.41
C LEU A 48 27.17 -33.26 22.32
N ARG A 49 27.83 -32.48 21.46
CA ARG A 49 29.28 -32.53 21.31
C ARG A 49 30.01 -31.91 22.51
N MET A 50 29.48 -30.82 23.06
CA MET A 50 29.97 -30.23 24.32
C MET A 50 29.83 -31.19 25.49
N GLU A 51 28.70 -31.89 25.60
CA GLU A 51 28.48 -32.88 26.65
C GLU A 51 29.43 -34.09 26.51
N GLN A 52 29.73 -34.52 25.29
CA GLN A 52 30.75 -35.56 25.05
C GLN A 52 32.15 -35.11 25.44
N LEU A 53 32.53 -33.87 25.13
CA LEU A 53 33.83 -33.33 25.53
C LEU A 53 33.94 -33.18 27.04
N GLU A 54 32.89 -32.73 27.73
CA GLU A 54 32.86 -32.64 29.18
C GLU A 54 32.97 -34.04 29.83
N LYS A 55 32.32 -35.05 29.24
CA LYS A 55 32.47 -36.45 29.67
C LYS A 55 33.89 -36.97 29.44
N GLN A 56 34.52 -36.60 28.33
CA GLN A 56 35.89 -37.02 28.03
C GLN A 56 36.90 -36.36 28.97
N ILE A 57 36.74 -35.07 29.26
CA ILE A 57 37.55 -34.35 30.25
C ILE A 57 37.37 -34.97 31.65
N ARG A 58 36.14 -35.29 32.07
CA ARG A 58 35.89 -35.98 33.36
C ARG A 58 36.51 -37.37 33.40
N ALA A 59 36.42 -38.14 32.32
CA ALA A 59 37.03 -39.46 32.24
C ALA A 59 38.56 -39.40 32.25
N ASP A 60 39.14 -38.40 31.59
CA ASP A 60 40.58 -38.16 31.59
C ASP A 60 41.06 -37.69 32.97
N ASP A 61 40.32 -36.81 33.67
CA ASP A 61 40.59 -36.42 35.05
C ASP A 61 40.49 -37.62 36.02
N ASP A 62 39.47 -38.47 35.88
CA ASP A 62 39.31 -39.71 36.65
C ASP A 62 40.46 -40.70 36.35
N SER A 63 40.89 -40.80 35.09
CA SER A 63 42.04 -41.64 34.70
C SER A 63 43.37 -41.10 35.23
N ASN A 64 43.51 -39.78 35.35
CA ASN A 64 44.68 -39.13 35.92
C ASN A 64 44.69 -39.28 37.45
N PHE A 65 43.53 -39.29 38.10
CA PHE A 65 43.36 -39.61 39.53
C PHE A 65 43.66 -41.09 39.83
N LEU A 66 43.16 -42.01 39.00
CA LEU A 66 43.44 -43.45 39.13
C LEU A 66 44.90 -43.80 38.81
N ASN A 67 45.54 -43.11 37.87
CA ASN A 67 46.97 -43.27 37.60
C ASN A 67 47.84 -42.67 38.72
N ALA A 68 47.43 -41.55 39.33
CA ALA A 68 48.09 -40.99 40.51
C ALA A 68 48.01 -41.93 41.73
N ASP A 69 46.88 -42.63 41.93
CA ASP A 69 46.70 -43.59 43.02
C ASP A 69 47.40 -44.95 42.75
N SER A 70 47.53 -45.34 41.48
CA SER A 70 48.32 -46.51 41.07
C SER A 70 49.84 -46.30 41.19
N ASN A 71 50.31 -45.04 41.17
CA ASN A 71 51.70 -44.69 41.48
C ASN A 71 51.99 -44.63 42.99
N ALA A 72 50.96 -44.63 43.84
CA ALA A 72 51.10 -44.75 45.29
C ALA A 72 51.06 -46.21 45.79
N THR A 73 50.64 -47.18 44.96
CA THR A 73 50.38 -48.56 45.41
C THR A 73 51.07 -49.69 44.63
N ASN A 74 51.83 -49.41 43.56
CA ASN A 74 52.67 -50.43 42.91
C ASN A 74 54.13 -50.43 43.40
N GLY A 75 54.30 -50.53 44.71
CA GLY A 75 55.44 -51.25 45.28
C GLY A 75 55.11 -52.74 45.29
N LEU A 76 55.91 -53.55 44.60
CA LEU A 76 55.80 -55.02 44.44
C LEU A 76 54.79 -55.53 43.39
N MET A 77 55.20 -55.49 42.11
CA MET A 77 54.94 -56.60 41.19
C MET A 77 56.29 -57.13 40.69
N SER A 78 56.75 -58.17 41.39
CA SER A 78 57.93 -58.98 41.06
C SER A 78 57.72 -59.66 39.69
N PHE A 79 58.27 -59.06 38.64
CA PHE A 79 58.55 -59.80 37.41
C PHE A 79 59.79 -60.66 37.63
N SER A 80 59.55 -61.92 38.04
CA SER A 80 60.54 -62.99 37.99
C SER A 80 61.04 -63.19 36.55
N ARG A 81 62.10 -62.48 36.17
CA ARG A 81 62.97 -62.92 35.07
C ARG A 81 63.95 -63.95 35.62
N ARG A 82 63.60 -65.22 35.44
CA ARG A 82 64.48 -66.38 35.62
C ARG A 82 65.64 -66.26 34.62
N VAL A 83 66.74 -65.65 35.05
CA VAL A 83 68.00 -65.62 34.29
C VAL A 83 68.59 -67.03 34.32
N LYS A 84 68.53 -67.73 33.18
CA LYS A 84 69.30 -68.97 32.95
C LYS A 84 70.77 -68.60 32.87
N LYS A 85 71.52 -69.03 33.87
CA LYS A 85 72.98 -68.94 34.00
C LYS A 85 73.67 -69.84 32.98
N LEU A 86 74.47 -69.25 32.09
CA LEU A 86 75.60 -69.91 31.42
C LEU A 86 76.70 -68.86 31.13
N PRO A 87 77.98 -69.30 31.05
CA PRO A 87 79.09 -68.64 31.72
C PRO A 87 79.87 -67.65 30.85
N ASP A 88 80.59 -66.78 31.56
CA ASP A 88 81.49 -65.73 31.06
C ASP A 88 82.40 -66.16 29.91
N PRO A 89 82.82 -65.18 29.10
CA PRO A 89 84.24 -64.92 29.08
C PRO A 89 84.58 -63.42 29.23
N ALA A 90 85.49 -63.19 30.17
CA ALA A 90 86.63 -62.30 30.04
C ALA A 90 86.38 -60.79 29.82
N ALA A 91 86.75 -60.06 30.88
CA ALA A 91 87.52 -58.82 30.84
C ALA A 91 86.81 -57.55 30.36
N GLY A 92 86.36 -56.76 31.33
CA GLY A 92 86.49 -55.30 31.25
C GLY A 92 85.22 -54.47 31.34
N ASP A 93 84.14 -54.94 31.96
CA ASP A 93 82.99 -54.05 32.23
C ASP A 93 83.06 -53.52 33.66
N SER A 94 83.34 -52.23 33.77
CA SER A 94 83.30 -51.49 35.01
C SER A 94 81.82 -51.39 35.42
N PRO A 95 81.42 -51.73 36.66
CA PRO A 95 80.05 -51.53 37.13
C PRO A 95 79.61 -50.04 37.08
N ALA A 96 80.55 -49.12 36.86
CA ALA A 96 80.28 -47.73 36.56
C ALA A 96 79.61 -47.51 35.19
N ASP A 97 80.00 -48.26 34.15
CA ASP A 97 79.48 -48.05 32.78
C ASP A 97 78.03 -48.50 32.63
N GLU A 98 77.63 -49.57 33.32
CA GLU A 98 76.23 -50.04 33.38
C GLU A 98 75.33 -49.06 34.15
N VAL A 99 75.85 -48.44 35.22
CA VAL A 99 75.16 -47.42 36.01
C VAL A 99 74.99 -46.12 35.21
N ASP A 100 76.03 -45.68 34.49
CA ASP A 100 75.98 -44.49 33.63
C ASP A 100 75.01 -44.66 32.45
N LEU A 101 74.95 -45.86 31.86
CA LEU A 101 73.96 -46.19 30.83
C LEU A 101 72.55 -46.18 31.40
N GLN A 102 72.34 -46.72 32.59
CA GLN A 102 71.04 -46.73 33.26
C GLN A 102 70.58 -45.31 33.63
N GLU A 103 71.49 -44.45 34.10
CA GLU A 103 71.20 -43.04 34.35
C GLU A 103 70.80 -42.30 33.07
N LYS A 104 71.46 -42.60 31.95
CA LYS A 104 71.12 -42.03 30.64
C LYS A 104 69.76 -42.48 30.12
N VAL A 105 69.43 -43.76 30.33
CA VAL A 105 68.09 -44.30 30.02
C VAL A 105 67.04 -43.58 30.86
N ASN A 106 67.25 -43.45 32.17
CA ASN A 106 66.34 -42.73 33.05
C ASN A 106 66.18 -41.25 32.65
N GLU A 107 67.26 -40.58 32.25
CA GLU A 107 67.23 -39.19 31.77
C GLU A 107 66.43 -39.05 30.48
N LEU A 108 66.61 -39.99 29.53
CA LEU A 108 65.85 -40.04 28.28
C LEU A 108 64.37 -40.36 28.51
N GLU A 109 64.07 -41.28 29.43
CA GLU A 109 62.69 -41.59 29.84
C GLU A 109 62.02 -40.37 30.47
N GLY A 110 62.72 -39.62 31.34
CA GLY A 110 62.20 -38.39 31.92
C GLY A 110 62.03 -37.25 30.91
N LYS A 111 62.86 -37.18 29.85
CA LYS A 111 62.67 -36.26 28.72
C LYS A 111 61.48 -36.67 27.86
N PHE A 112 61.32 -37.97 27.60
CA PHE A 112 60.20 -38.51 26.83
C PHE A 112 58.85 -38.28 27.54
N GLN A 113 58.77 -38.53 28.84
CA GLN A 113 57.57 -38.26 29.63
C GLN A 113 57.19 -36.78 29.61
N ARG A 114 58.16 -35.87 29.76
CA ARG A 114 57.92 -34.41 29.63
C ARG A 114 57.43 -34.02 28.23
N ALA A 115 58.01 -34.60 27.19
CA ALA A 115 57.57 -34.37 25.81
C ALA A 115 56.14 -34.89 25.56
N MET A 116 55.77 -36.04 26.13
CA MET A 116 54.40 -36.56 26.04
C MET A 116 53.38 -35.67 26.76
N LEU A 117 53.72 -35.17 27.96
CA LEU A 117 52.85 -34.22 28.68
C LEU A 117 52.62 -32.94 27.88
N LEU A 118 53.69 -32.38 27.31
CA LEU A 118 53.59 -31.19 26.46
C LEU A 118 52.79 -31.46 25.18
N TYR A 119 52.97 -32.63 24.57
CA TYR A 119 52.22 -33.00 23.37
C TYR A 119 50.71 -33.11 23.66
N SER A 120 50.34 -33.72 24.80
CA SER A 120 48.94 -33.78 25.25
C SER A 120 48.36 -32.39 25.52
N GLN A 121 49.12 -31.50 26.18
CA GLN A 121 48.71 -30.10 26.39
C GLN A 121 48.45 -29.38 25.07
N LEU A 122 49.37 -29.51 24.10
CA LEU A 122 49.21 -28.90 22.77
C LEU A 122 48.02 -29.46 22.00
N ASP A 123 47.72 -30.76 22.13
CA ASP A 123 46.57 -31.37 21.45
C ASP A 123 45.23 -30.90 22.05
N ASN A 124 45.20 -30.69 23.38
CA ASN A 124 44.07 -30.09 24.08
C ASN A 124 43.86 -28.63 23.67
N GLU A 125 44.92 -27.82 23.64
CA GLU A 125 44.85 -26.42 23.18
C GLU A 125 44.40 -26.34 21.72
N LYS A 126 44.95 -27.19 20.84
CA LYS A 126 44.54 -27.29 19.44
C LYS A 126 43.07 -27.65 19.31
N SER A 127 42.59 -28.62 20.09
CA SER A 127 41.18 -29.03 20.09
C SER A 127 40.28 -27.89 20.55
N SER A 128 40.65 -27.19 21.64
CA SER A 128 39.95 -26.00 22.14
C SER A 128 39.85 -24.89 21.08
N LEU A 129 40.97 -24.55 20.44
CA LEU A 129 41.01 -23.53 19.39
C LEU A 129 40.19 -23.93 18.15
N LEU A 130 40.18 -25.22 17.79
CA LEU A 130 39.32 -25.72 16.70
C LEU A 130 37.84 -25.52 17.01
N TYR A 131 37.42 -25.73 18.27
CA TYR A 131 36.04 -25.45 18.69
C TYR A 131 35.70 -23.96 18.60
N GLU A 132 36.61 -23.09 19.02
CA GLU A 132 36.42 -21.65 18.95
C GLU A 132 36.31 -21.17 17.49
N ILE A 133 37.15 -21.71 16.59
CA ILE A 133 37.07 -21.45 15.15
C ILE A 133 35.71 -21.86 14.59
N ASP A 134 35.20 -23.04 14.96
CA ASP A 134 33.90 -23.51 14.46
C ASP A 134 32.74 -22.66 15.00
N LEU A 135 32.81 -22.23 16.27
CA LEU A 135 31.85 -21.29 16.85
C LEU A 135 31.86 -19.95 16.09
N TYR A 136 33.03 -19.41 15.77
CA TYR A 136 33.15 -18.18 15.01
C TYR A 136 32.66 -18.31 13.57
N LYS A 137 32.89 -19.45 12.91
CA LYS A 137 32.30 -19.70 11.58
C LYS A 137 30.78 -19.67 11.63
N ASP A 138 30.20 -20.32 12.64
CA ASP A 138 28.76 -20.34 12.82
C ASP A 138 28.19 -18.93 13.10
N GLU A 139 28.87 -18.13 13.92
CA GLU A 139 28.49 -16.73 14.14
C GLU A 139 28.59 -15.88 12.88
N MET A 140 29.62 -16.10 12.06
CA MET A 140 29.78 -15.42 10.78
C MET A 140 28.64 -15.78 9.82
N GLU A 141 28.28 -17.07 9.72
CA GLU A 141 27.13 -17.51 8.93
C GLU A 141 25.80 -16.88 9.41
N GLU A 142 25.61 -16.71 10.72
CA GLU A 142 24.44 -16.04 11.27
C GLU A 142 24.42 -14.53 10.93
N LYS A 143 25.56 -13.85 11.09
CA LYS A 143 25.70 -12.43 10.72
C LYS A 143 25.45 -12.20 9.24
N ASP A 144 25.92 -13.08 8.36
CA ASP A 144 25.68 -13.00 6.92
C ASP A 144 24.19 -13.15 6.59
N GLN A 145 23.46 -14.03 7.28
CA GLN A 145 22.01 -14.19 7.12
C GLN A 145 21.25 -12.96 7.61
N LEU A 146 21.62 -12.41 8.76
CA LEU A 146 21.01 -11.17 9.28
C LEU A 146 21.23 -10.00 8.32
N LEU A 147 22.44 -9.87 7.78
CA LEU A 147 22.77 -8.85 6.78
C LEU A 147 21.97 -9.05 5.49
N PHE A 148 21.76 -10.30 5.05
CA PHE A 148 20.94 -10.59 3.88
C PHE A 148 19.49 -10.16 4.08
N VAL A 149 18.88 -10.49 5.22
CA VAL A 149 17.50 -10.08 5.56
C VAL A 149 17.40 -8.56 5.67
N ALA A 150 18.32 -7.92 6.41
CA ALA A 150 18.34 -6.47 6.55
C ALA A 150 18.45 -5.76 5.19
N ASN A 151 19.30 -6.25 4.28
CA ASN A 151 19.40 -5.70 2.93
C ASN A 151 18.14 -5.89 2.09
N ARG A 152 17.45 -7.03 2.25
CA ARG A 152 16.16 -7.26 1.59
C ARG A 152 15.12 -6.25 2.09
N ASP A 153 15.03 -6.07 3.40
CA ASP A 153 14.04 -5.18 4.02
C ASP A 153 14.31 -3.71 3.67
N VAL A 154 15.60 -3.29 3.60
CA VAL A 154 15.99 -1.97 3.09
C VAL A 154 15.52 -1.75 1.65
N ARG A 155 15.65 -2.76 0.77
CA ARG A 155 15.18 -2.65 -0.63
C ARG A 155 13.65 -2.54 -0.68
N GLU A 156 12.95 -3.31 0.13
CA GLU A 156 11.49 -3.29 0.20
C GLU A 156 10.97 -1.94 0.71
N LEU A 157 11.49 -1.45 1.83
CA LEU A 157 11.18 -0.13 2.37
C LEU A 157 11.50 0.98 1.37
N THR A 158 12.64 0.89 0.68
CA THR A 158 13.00 1.85 -0.39
C THR A 158 11.97 1.83 -1.53
N SER A 159 11.47 0.66 -1.91
CA SER A 159 10.42 0.52 -2.92
C SER A 159 9.09 1.13 -2.46
N GLN A 160 8.70 0.88 -1.20
CA GLN A 160 7.49 1.46 -0.59
C GLN A 160 7.56 2.99 -0.52
N VAL A 161 8.70 3.54 -0.09
CA VAL A 161 8.93 5.00 -0.07
C VAL A 161 8.77 5.60 -1.47
N LYS A 162 9.35 4.97 -2.50
CA LYS A 162 9.19 5.41 -3.89
C LYS A 162 7.73 5.36 -4.35
N ALA A 163 6.97 4.35 -3.94
CA ALA A 163 5.54 4.24 -4.25
C ALA A 163 4.74 5.36 -3.57
N HIS A 164 4.99 5.64 -2.30
CA HIS A 164 4.34 6.73 -1.58
C HIS A 164 4.66 8.11 -2.17
N LEU A 165 5.91 8.35 -2.59
CA LEU A 165 6.29 9.58 -3.27
C LEU A 165 5.48 9.82 -4.55
N ARG A 166 5.31 8.79 -5.40
CA ARG A 166 4.48 8.88 -6.62
C ARG A 166 3.01 9.20 -6.29
N THR A 167 2.47 8.61 -5.22
CA THR A 167 1.11 8.90 -4.76
C THR A 167 0.98 10.36 -4.30
N ILE A 168 1.95 10.86 -3.53
CA ILE A 168 1.98 12.26 -3.07
C ILE A 168 2.08 13.21 -4.26
N GLU A 169 2.93 12.93 -5.25
CA GLU A 169 3.04 13.72 -6.48
C GLU A 169 1.71 13.76 -7.24
N GLY A 170 1.04 12.62 -7.41
CA GLY A 170 -0.29 12.54 -8.01
C GLY A 170 -1.32 13.37 -7.24
N MET A 171 -1.35 13.26 -5.91
CA MET A 171 -2.26 14.05 -5.08
C MET A 171 -1.99 15.55 -5.17
N LYS A 172 -0.72 15.97 -5.18
CA LYS A 172 -0.35 17.38 -5.35
C LYS A 172 -0.82 17.92 -6.71
N ALA A 173 -0.63 17.16 -7.79
CA ALA A 173 -1.13 17.55 -9.11
C ALA A 173 -2.65 17.71 -9.14
N THR A 174 -3.40 16.79 -8.50
CA THR A 174 -4.86 16.93 -8.39
C THR A 174 -5.27 18.13 -7.54
N GLN A 175 -4.54 18.42 -6.46
CA GLN A 175 -4.80 19.58 -5.61
C GLN A 175 -4.56 20.89 -6.37
N GLU A 176 -3.52 20.94 -7.19
CA GLU A 176 -3.22 22.09 -8.04
C GLU A 176 -4.28 22.29 -9.12
N SER A 177 -4.74 21.22 -9.79
CA SER A 177 -5.85 21.28 -10.74
C SER A 177 -7.11 21.84 -10.09
N LEU A 178 -7.49 21.32 -8.91
CA LEU A 178 -8.67 21.79 -8.18
C LEU A 178 -8.53 23.24 -7.72
N ARG A 179 -7.34 23.67 -7.29
CA ARG A 179 -7.08 25.08 -6.98
C ARG A 179 -7.26 25.97 -8.21
N ASN A 180 -6.78 25.54 -9.37
CA ASN A 180 -6.93 26.29 -10.62
C ASN A 180 -8.40 26.37 -11.06
N GLU A 181 -9.15 25.27 -10.95
CA GLU A 181 -10.59 25.22 -11.25
C GLU A 181 -11.39 26.15 -10.30
N LEU A 182 -11.06 26.15 -9.01
CA LEU A 182 -11.67 27.06 -8.04
C LEU A 182 -11.34 28.52 -8.36
N ALA A 183 -10.08 28.83 -8.68
CA ALA A 183 -9.67 30.18 -9.06
C ALA A 183 -10.41 30.66 -10.33
N GLN A 184 -10.55 29.79 -11.35
CA GLN A 184 -11.33 30.10 -12.55
C GLN A 184 -12.81 30.33 -12.23
N ARG A 185 -13.40 29.49 -11.36
CA ARG A 185 -14.79 29.67 -10.91
C ARG A 185 -14.96 31.01 -10.19
N ASP A 186 -14.05 31.35 -9.28
CA ASP A 186 -14.11 32.59 -8.51
C ASP A 186 -13.91 33.82 -9.40
N GLN A 187 -13.03 33.73 -10.40
CA GLN A 187 -12.90 34.75 -11.45
C GLN A 187 -14.20 34.93 -12.24
N LEU A 188 -14.84 33.84 -12.69
CA LEU A 188 -16.12 33.92 -13.40
C LEU A 188 -17.23 34.52 -12.53
N ILE A 189 -17.28 34.18 -11.24
CA ILE A 189 -18.21 34.78 -10.28
C ILE A 189 -17.99 36.30 -10.23
N GLN A 190 -16.74 36.75 -10.11
CA GLN A 190 -16.40 38.16 -10.04
C GLN A 190 -16.68 38.91 -11.36
N GLU A 191 -16.32 38.35 -12.51
CA GLU A 191 -16.56 38.94 -13.84
C GLU A 191 -18.04 39.14 -14.13
N ASN A 192 -18.90 38.23 -13.66
CA ASN A 192 -20.35 38.36 -13.75
C ASN A 192 -20.95 39.29 -12.68
N GLY A 193 -20.11 39.96 -11.88
CA GLY A 193 -20.54 40.86 -10.82
C GLY A 193 -21.35 40.14 -9.74
N LEU A 194 -21.05 38.87 -9.47
CA LEU A 194 -21.68 38.08 -8.42
C LEU A 194 -20.80 38.04 -7.16
N VAL A 195 -21.43 37.84 -6.01
CA VAL A 195 -20.79 37.73 -4.70
C VAL A 195 -21.32 36.47 -4.03
N VAL A 196 -20.40 35.62 -3.55
CA VAL A 196 -20.71 34.43 -2.74
C VAL A 196 -21.04 34.89 -1.33
N VAL A 197 -22.21 34.50 -0.84
CA VAL A 197 -22.66 34.75 0.53
C VAL A 197 -22.78 33.41 1.21
N GLU A 198 -21.99 33.24 2.29
CA GLU A 198 -22.09 32.07 3.15
C GLU A 198 -23.38 32.16 3.96
N THR A 199 -24.18 31.10 3.91
CA THR A 199 -25.33 30.93 4.79
C THR A 199 -24.79 30.47 6.14
N GLU A 200 -25.01 31.26 7.20
CA GLU A 200 -24.72 30.80 8.56
C GLU A 200 -25.69 29.66 8.88
N THR A 201 -25.21 28.42 8.81
CA THR A 201 -25.91 27.29 9.41
C THR A 201 -25.57 27.29 10.89
N ASP A 202 -26.58 27.48 11.76
CA ASP A 202 -26.42 27.29 13.20
C ASP A 202 -25.76 25.93 13.47
N GLU A 203 -24.54 25.97 14.01
CA GLU A 203 -23.69 24.84 14.41
C GLU A 203 -24.28 24.09 15.65
N SER A 204 -25.58 23.82 15.65
CA SER A 204 -26.29 23.14 16.76
C SER A 204 -26.89 21.78 16.38
N SER A 205 -26.68 21.29 15.15
CA SER A 205 -27.14 19.96 14.70
C SER A 205 -26.03 19.03 14.21
N ALA A 206 -24.82 19.19 14.75
CA ALA A 206 -23.70 18.28 14.48
C ALA A 206 -23.62 17.13 15.49
N VAL A 207 -24.72 16.41 15.76
CA VAL A 207 -24.65 15.12 16.48
C VAL A 207 -25.68 14.12 15.94
N SER A 208 -25.19 12.94 15.58
CA SER A 208 -25.91 11.70 15.22
C SER A 208 -26.54 11.68 13.83
N SER A 209 -26.19 10.75 12.93
CA SER A 209 -26.43 9.31 13.09
C SER A 209 -25.62 8.56 12.01
N THR A 210 -24.81 7.56 12.36
CA THR A 210 -25.17 6.13 12.38
C THR A 210 -25.92 5.62 11.15
N GLU A 211 -25.39 4.51 10.63
CA GLU A 211 -25.79 3.76 9.45
C GLU A 211 -27.30 3.52 9.34
N GLY A 212 -27.88 3.85 8.18
CA GLY A 212 -29.28 3.56 7.89
C GLY A 212 -29.61 3.87 6.44
N SER A 213 -29.80 2.82 5.64
CA SER A 213 -30.39 2.88 4.30
C SER A 213 -31.69 3.68 4.30
N GLY A 214 -31.69 4.81 3.59
CA GLY A 214 -32.88 5.63 3.37
C GLY A 214 -32.48 6.93 2.70
N SER A 215 -32.77 7.05 1.41
CA SER A 215 -32.48 8.24 0.60
C SER A 215 -33.32 9.44 1.03
N THR A 216 -32.94 10.11 2.12
CA THR A 216 -33.32 11.50 2.38
C THR A 216 -32.13 12.38 1.98
N ILE A 217 -32.28 13.08 0.86
CA ILE A 217 -31.29 14.04 0.39
C ILE A 217 -31.27 15.17 1.42
N ASN A 218 -30.31 15.12 2.32
CA ASN A 218 -30.03 16.21 3.26
C ASN A 218 -29.34 17.32 2.44
N ILE A 219 -30.14 18.13 1.73
CA ILE A 219 -29.64 19.31 1.00
C ILE A 219 -29.22 20.32 2.07
N ARG A 220 -27.96 20.27 2.48
CA ARG A 220 -27.36 21.40 3.19
C ARG A 220 -27.46 22.61 2.26
N PRO A 221 -28.06 23.74 2.68
CA PRO A 221 -28.04 24.94 1.86
C PRO A 221 -26.58 25.34 1.66
N GLY A 222 -26.12 25.26 0.42
CA GLY A 222 -24.80 25.73 0.02
C GLY A 222 -24.78 27.26 -0.06
N PRO A 223 -23.59 27.85 -0.16
CA PRO A 223 -23.45 29.30 -0.31
C PRO A 223 -24.22 29.80 -1.54
N ILE A 224 -24.85 30.96 -1.38
CA ILE A 224 -25.76 31.54 -2.38
C ILE A 224 -25.03 32.66 -3.11
N LEU A 225 -25.29 32.80 -4.41
CA LEU A 225 -24.75 33.88 -5.24
C LEU A 225 -25.75 35.03 -5.34
N PHE A 226 -25.29 36.25 -5.04
CA PHE A 226 -26.05 37.48 -5.23
C PHE A 226 -25.34 38.40 -6.22
N SER A 227 -26.07 39.27 -6.92
CA SER A 227 -25.41 40.33 -7.67
C SER A 227 -24.77 41.34 -6.72
N GLN A 228 -23.61 41.85 -7.08
CA GLN A 228 -22.87 42.86 -6.33
C GLN A 228 -23.70 44.15 -6.19
N GLN A 229 -24.52 44.47 -7.19
CA GLN A 229 -25.47 45.59 -7.12
C GLN A 229 -26.55 45.37 -6.06
N THR A 230 -27.09 44.15 -5.95
CA THR A 230 -28.07 43.78 -4.93
C THR A 230 -27.47 43.93 -3.53
N ILE A 231 -26.29 43.37 -3.29
CA ILE A 231 -25.61 43.47 -1.99
C ILE A 231 -25.29 44.93 -1.65
N SER A 232 -24.74 45.70 -2.61
CA SER A 232 -24.45 47.12 -2.41
C SER A 232 -25.69 47.95 -2.08
N SER A 233 -26.84 47.64 -2.70
CA SER A 233 -28.11 48.33 -2.43
C SER A 233 -28.64 48.02 -1.04
N ILE A 234 -28.53 46.77 -0.60
CA ILE A 234 -28.92 46.34 0.75
C ILE A 234 -28.02 47.00 1.80
N ASP A 235 -26.70 47.04 1.57
CA ASP A 235 -25.75 47.71 2.47
C ASP A 235 -26.00 49.22 2.59
N LYS A 236 -26.39 49.87 1.49
CA LYS A 236 -26.78 51.28 1.50
C LYS A 236 -28.09 51.51 2.25
N ALA A 237 -29.07 50.62 2.10
CA ALA A 237 -30.35 50.71 2.78
C ALA A 237 -30.23 50.44 4.29
N ILE A 238 -29.33 49.53 4.68
CA ILE A 238 -29.06 49.19 6.09
C ILE A 238 -27.54 49.17 6.31
N PRO A 239 -26.95 50.33 6.65
CA PRO A 239 -25.54 50.42 6.97
C PRO A 239 -25.21 49.68 8.28
N GLY A 240 -24.06 49.00 8.30
CA GLY A 240 -23.54 48.28 9.46
C GLY A 240 -23.00 46.88 9.12
N SER A 241 -22.21 46.30 10.03
CA SER A 241 -21.57 44.98 9.87
C SER A 241 -22.49 43.79 10.20
N SER A 242 -23.79 43.91 9.94
CA SER A 242 -24.76 42.82 10.15
C SER A 242 -24.76 41.86 8.96
N THR A 243 -25.12 40.60 9.24
CA THR A 243 -25.26 39.58 8.19
C THR A 243 -26.33 39.98 7.18
N ILE A 244 -26.28 39.39 5.99
CA ILE A 244 -27.27 39.68 4.94
C ILE A 244 -28.68 39.27 5.39
N ASP A 245 -28.81 38.16 6.14
CA ASP A 245 -30.09 37.72 6.69
C ASP A 245 -30.67 38.72 7.70
N GLU A 246 -29.83 39.27 8.58
CA GLU A 246 -30.25 40.34 9.50
C GLU A 246 -30.68 41.60 8.78
N LYS A 247 -29.96 41.99 7.72
CA LYS A 247 -30.31 43.14 6.87
C LYS A 247 -31.64 42.91 6.17
N ILE A 248 -31.86 41.73 5.57
CA ILE A 248 -33.13 41.38 4.93
C ILE A 248 -34.28 41.44 5.95
N ARG A 249 -34.11 40.88 7.15
CA ARG A 249 -35.13 40.92 8.21
C ARG A 249 -35.52 42.35 8.58
N LYS A 250 -34.53 43.23 8.79
CA LYS A 250 -34.76 44.67 9.06
C LYS A 250 -35.46 45.39 7.90
N LEU A 251 -35.10 45.09 6.65
CA LEU A 251 -35.76 45.64 5.46
C LEU A 251 -37.24 45.23 5.40
N VAL A 252 -37.54 43.97 5.68
CA VAL A 252 -38.91 43.45 5.73
C VAL A 252 -39.72 44.17 6.81
N ASP A 253 -39.17 44.37 8.01
CA ASP A 253 -39.85 45.06 9.09
C ASP A 253 -40.08 46.55 8.79
N MET A 254 -39.13 47.22 8.13
CA MET A 254 -39.30 48.59 7.65
C MET A 254 -40.40 48.67 6.59
N ASN A 255 -40.45 47.73 5.65
CA ASN A 255 -41.48 47.66 4.61
C ASN A 255 -42.88 47.46 5.21
N LYS A 256 -43.01 46.59 6.23
CA LYS A 256 -44.26 46.41 6.97
C LYS A 256 -44.74 47.72 7.61
N LYS A 257 -43.85 48.47 8.27
CA LYS A 257 -44.18 49.77 8.87
C LYS A 257 -44.62 50.79 7.83
N LEU A 258 -43.89 50.90 6.71
CA LEU A 258 -44.24 51.83 5.62
C LEU A 258 -45.58 51.48 4.97
N ARG A 259 -45.87 50.19 4.76
CA ARG A 259 -47.17 49.74 4.25
C ARG A 259 -48.31 50.14 5.18
N HIS A 260 -48.12 49.98 6.49
CA HIS A 260 -49.12 50.41 7.47
C HIS A 260 -49.35 51.93 7.44
N GLN A 261 -48.28 52.73 7.31
CA GLN A 261 -48.38 54.18 7.16
C GLN A 261 -49.11 54.59 5.86
N VAL A 262 -48.86 53.89 4.75
CA VAL A 262 -49.57 54.14 3.48
C VAL A 262 -51.04 53.79 3.61
N GLU A 263 -51.37 52.64 4.22
CA GLU A 263 -52.76 52.24 4.44
C GLU A 263 -53.51 53.25 5.33
N GLU A 264 -52.88 53.74 6.40
CA GLU A 264 -53.43 54.78 7.26
C GLU A 264 -53.64 56.11 6.50
N ALA A 265 -52.67 56.51 5.66
CA ALA A 265 -52.79 57.69 4.81
C ALA A 265 -53.86 57.54 3.72
N GLU A 266 -53.99 56.35 3.12
CA GLU A 266 -55.03 56.02 2.16
C GLU A 266 -56.41 56.04 2.81
N GLN A 267 -56.57 55.49 4.01
CA GLN A 267 -57.81 55.57 4.79
C GLN A 267 -58.17 57.03 5.12
N ALA A 268 -57.18 57.85 5.47
CA ALA A 268 -57.38 59.29 5.71
C ALA A 268 -57.80 60.04 4.42
N MET A 269 -57.17 59.72 3.29
CA MET A 269 -57.52 60.30 1.97
C MET A 269 -58.87 59.80 1.47
N TYR A 270 -59.21 58.52 1.69
CA TYR A 270 -60.52 57.96 1.38
C TYR A 270 -61.60 58.63 2.22
N ALA A 271 -61.39 58.80 3.53
CA ALA A 271 -62.30 59.57 4.38
C ALA A 271 -62.47 61.02 3.88
N ARG A 272 -61.41 61.66 3.36
CA ARG A 272 -61.48 62.98 2.73
C ARG A 272 -62.20 62.96 1.38
N ARG A 273 -62.02 61.90 0.58
CA ARG A 273 -62.63 61.74 -0.75
C ARG A 273 -64.09 61.34 -0.67
N THR A 274 -64.51 60.52 0.27
CA THR A 274 -65.93 60.22 0.52
C THR A 274 -66.70 61.49 0.91
N ARG A 275 -66.06 62.39 1.68
CA ARG A 275 -66.59 63.74 1.97
C ARG A 275 -66.69 64.66 0.73
N TYR A 276 -65.92 64.38 -0.32
CA TYR A 276 -65.91 65.14 -1.58
C TYR A 276 -66.79 64.49 -2.67
N ASN A 277 -66.90 63.17 -2.68
CA ASN A 277 -67.60 62.37 -3.69
C ASN A 277 -69.12 62.31 -3.46
N ASP A 278 -69.60 62.68 -2.26
CA ASP A 278 -71.01 63.00 -2.02
C ASP A 278 -71.49 64.26 -2.78
N GLN A 279 -70.57 65.02 -3.40
CA GLN A 279 -70.91 66.26 -4.13
C GLN A 279 -70.94 66.14 -5.65
N MET A 280 -70.43 65.09 -6.30
CA MET A 280 -70.44 65.00 -7.77
C MET A 280 -70.38 63.56 -8.30
N ASN A 281 -71.42 63.17 -9.04
CA ASN A 281 -71.44 62.17 -10.11
C ASN A 281 -72.29 62.82 -11.24
N PRO A 282 -72.08 62.62 -12.56
CA PRO A 282 -71.92 61.30 -13.17
C PRO A 282 -70.98 61.17 -14.40
N ALA A 283 -70.61 59.90 -14.63
CA ALA A 283 -70.51 59.18 -15.91
C ALA A 283 -70.33 59.95 -17.23
N HIS A 284 -69.32 59.53 -18.01
CA HIS A 284 -69.48 59.43 -19.46
C HIS A 284 -68.58 58.35 -20.07
N ASN A 285 -69.20 57.46 -20.83
CA ASN A 285 -68.61 56.35 -21.57
C ASN A 285 -68.82 56.66 -23.06
N GLY A 286 -67.80 56.50 -23.91
CA GLY A 286 -67.97 56.78 -25.35
C GLY A 286 -66.73 56.82 -26.25
N ALA A 287 -65.57 56.29 -25.83
CA ALA A 287 -64.32 56.38 -26.60
C ALA A 287 -63.64 55.01 -26.89
N ASN A 288 -64.37 53.89 -26.77
CA ASN A 288 -63.75 52.56 -26.66
C ASN A 288 -63.71 51.73 -27.96
N ASP A 289 -64.34 52.17 -29.06
CA ASP A 289 -64.48 51.33 -30.28
C ASP A 289 -63.19 51.26 -31.12
N GLU A 290 -62.35 52.29 -31.09
CA GLU A 290 -61.11 52.33 -31.87
C GLU A 290 -59.98 51.53 -31.19
N ALA A 291 -59.86 51.67 -29.86
CA ALA A 291 -58.97 50.85 -29.04
C ALA A 291 -59.33 49.35 -29.11
N GLN A 292 -60.62 49.02 -29.20
CA GLN A 292 -61.08 47.64 -29.38
C GLN A 292 -60.70 47.05 -30.74
N ARG A 293 -60.71 47.83 -31.82
CA ARG A 293 -60.28 47.38 -33.15
C ARG A 293 -58.78 47.11 -33.24
N ASP A 294 -57.96 47.98 -32.64
CA ASP A 294 -56.51 47.78 -32.65
C ASP A 294 -56.09 46.63 -31.73
N ALA A 295 -56.79 46.43 -30.60
CA ALA A 295 -56.65 45.22 -29.79
C ALA A 295 -56.98 43.96 -30.59
N ALA A 296 -58.05 43.98 -31.41
CA ALA A 296 -58.43 42.84 -32.24
C ALA A 296 -57.38 42.50 -33.32
N LYS A 297 -56.74 43.50 -33.93
CA LYS A 297 -55.63 43.29 -34.89
C LYS A 297 -54.40 42.67 -34.22
N GLN A 298 -54.01 43.18 -33.05
CA GLN A 298 -52.89 42.63 -32.28
C GLN A 298 -53.14 41.17 -31.89
N VAL A 299 -54.36 40.84 -31.50
CA VAL A 299 -54.75 39.45 -31.22
C VAL A 299 -54.62 38.55 -32.45
N ALA A 300 -54.99 39.04 -33.64
CA ALA A 300 -54.84 38.28 -34.88
C ALA A 300 -53.37 38.04 -35.26
N GLU A 301 -52.51 39.05 -35.11
CA GLU A 301 -51.07 38.93 -35.36
C GLU A 301 -50.41 37.95 -34.37
N LEU A 302 -50.76 38.03 -33.08
CA LEU A 302 -50.27 37.10 -32.07
C LEU A 302 -50.71 35.66 -32.34
N LYS A 303 -51.93 35.44 -32.84
CA LYS A 303 -52.40 34.11 -33.25
C LYS A 303 -51.58 33.54 -34.41
N LEU A 304 -51.20 34.37 -35.39
CA LEU A 304 -50.41 33.92 -36.54
C LEU A 304 -48.98 33.56 -36.10
N LYS A 305 -48.36 34.41 -35.27
CA LYS A 305 -47.04 34.10 -34.67
C LYS A 305 -47.07 32.84 -33.81
N LEU A 306 -48.15 32.63 -33.05
CA LEU A 306 -48.34 31.40 -32.28
C LEU A 306 -48.40 30.17 -33.21
N GLN A 307 -49.17 30.25 -34.30
CA GLN A 307 -49.28 29.15 -35.26
C GLN A 307 -47.95 28.83 -35.97
N GLU A 308 -47.15 29.86 -36.28
CA GLU A 308 -45.80 29.68 -36.82
C GLU A 308 -44.86 29.01 -35.81
N ALA A 309 -44.88 29.46 -34.55
CA ALA A 309 -44.10 28.87 -33.47
C ALA A 309 -44.51 27.42 -33.17
N GLU A 310 -45.81 27.10 -33.21
CA GLU A 310 -46.32 25.73 -33.07
C GLU A 310 -45.81 24.83 -34.20
N ARG A 311 -45.82 25.32 -35.44
CA ARG A 311 -45.28 24.59 -36.59
C ARG A 311 -43.78 24.36 -36.45
N GLU A 312 -43.01 25.37 -36.02
CA GLU A 312 -41.58 25.21 -35.78
C GLU A 312 -41.29 24.19 -34.67
N ASN A 313 -42.06 24.22 -33.58
CA ASN A 313 -41.95 23.26 -32.48
C ASN A 313 -42.14 21.81 -32.98
N THR A 314 -43.14 21.56 -33.83
CA THR A 314 -43.31 20.20 -34.43
C THR A 314 -42.12 19.77 -35.30
N ASN A 315 -41.50 20.69 -36.03
CA ASN A 315 -40.30 20.40 -36.82
C ASN A 315 -39.07 20.10 -35.95
N GLN A 316 -38.89 20.86 -34.87
CA GLN A 316 -37.83 20.64 -33.90
C GLN A 316 -38.00 19.30 -33.18
N GLN A 317 -39.22 18.95 -32.76
CA GLN A 317 -39.53 17.63 -32.18
C GLN A 317 -39.18 16.48 -33.12
N GLY A 318 -39.51 16.58 -34.41
CA GLY A 318 -39.13 15.58 -35.41
C GLY A 318 -37.60 15.45 -35.57
N SER A 319 -36.87 16.55 -35.42
CA SER A 319 -35.39 16.53 -35.45
C SER A 319 -34.79 15.88 -34.21
N ILE A 320 -35.35 16.17 -33.02
CA ILE A 320 -34.96 15.53 -31.76
C ILE A 320 -35.12 14.01 -31.86
N ILE A 321 -36.27 13.51 -32.31
CA ILE A 321 -36.52 12.07 -32.44
C ILE A 321 -35.49 11.38 -33.35
N ARG A 322 -35.12 12.02 -34.46
CA ARG A 322 -34.08 11.49 -35.37
C ARG A 322 -32.70 11.46 -34.71
N LEU A 323 -32.33 12.53 -34.02
CA LEU A 323 -31.05 12.63 -33.32
C LEU A 323 -30.96 11.65 -32.15
N GLU A 324 -32.02 11.49 -31.37
CA GLU A 324 -32.13 10.48 -30.30
C GLU A 324 -31.97 9.07 -30.86
N GLY A 325 -32.60 8.78 -32.00
CA GLY A 325 -32.43 7.50 -32.71
C GLY A 325 -31.00 7.25 -33.19
N GLN A 326 -30.29 8.28 -33.67
CA GLN A 326 -28.87 8.19 -34.02
C GLN A 326 -28.00 7.97 -32.78
N LEU A 327 -28.24 8.72 -31.70
CA LEU A 327 -27.49 8.62 -30.45
C LEU A 327 -27.64 7.24 -29.82
N LYS A 328 -28.85 6.66 -29.84
CA LYS A 328 -29.09 5.29 -29.37
C LYS A 328 -28.28 4.25 -30.14
N ARG A 329 -28.21 4.37 -31.47
CA ARG A 329 -27.42 3.47 -32.32
C ARG A 329 -25.93 3.61 -32.07
N LEU A 330 -25.41 4.83 -32.01
CA LEU A 330 -23.99 5.08 -31.73
C LEU A 330 -23.58 4.57 -30.34
N LYS A 331 -24.44 4.76 -29.34
CA LYS A 331 -24.22 4.21 -28.00
C LYS A 331 -24.15 2.68 -28.03
N GLN A 332 -25.09 2.01 -28.69
CA GLN A 332 -25.08 0.55 -28.82
C GLN A 332 -23.84 0.04 -29.58
N GLN A 333 -23.39 0.79 -30.60
CA GLN A 333 -22.16 0.48 -31.33
C GLN A 333 -20.93 0.62 -30.42
N SER A 334 -20.83 1.71 -29.65
CA SER A 334 -19.77 1.92 -28.66
C SER A 334 -19.71 0.79 -27.63
N ASP A 335 -20.86 0.44 -27.04
CA ASP A 335 -20.96 -0.63 -26.03
C ASP A 335 -20.52 -1.99 -26.60
N THR A 336 -20.82 -2.26 -27.87
CA THR A 336 -20.37 -3.49 -28.56
C THR A 336 -18.86 -3.47 -28.77
N THR A 337 -18.29 -2.37 -29.26
CA THR A 337 -16.83 -2.26 -29.46
C THR A 337 -16.04 -2.32 -28.15
N ASP A 338 -16.60 -1.81 -27.06
CA ASP A 338 -15.97 -1.91 -25.74
C ASP A 338 -15.93 -3.36 -25.23
N LYS A 339 -17.00 -4.14 -25.45
CA LYS A 339 -17.01 -5.58 -25.13
C LYS A 339 -15.97 -6.34 -25.94
N GLU A 340 -15.92 -6.13 -27.25
CA GLU A 340 -14.92 -6.75 -28.14
C GLU A 340 -13.48 -6.38 -27.71
N CYS A 341 -13.23 -5.12 -27.34
CA CYS A 341 -11.93 -4.67 -26.85
C CYS A 341 -11.52 -5.40 -25.54
N ILE A 342 -12.47 -5.60 -24.62
CA ILE A 342 -12.23 -6.34 -23.37
C ILE A 342 -11.91 -7.81 -23.66
N GLU A 343 -12.66 -8.45 -24.57
CA GLU A 343 -12.42 -9.83 -24.98
C GLU A 343 -11.06 -10.01 -25.65
N LEU A 344 -10.70 -9.13 -26.59
CA LEU A 344 -9.39 -9.15 -27.23
C LEU A 344 -8.24 -8.93 -26.23
N LYS A 345 -8.42 -8.05 -25.25
CA LYS A 345 -7.43 -7.87 -24.16
C LYS A 345 -7.28 -9.14 -23.31
N SER A 346 -8.38 -9.84 -23.04
CA SER A 346 -8.36 -11.12 -22.31
C SER A 346 -7.63 -12.20 -23.13
N GLN A 347 -7.99 -12.37 -24.40
CA GLN A 347 -7.34 -13.30 -25.32
C GLN A 347 -5.84 -13.00 -25.48
N ASN A 348 -5.46 -11.72 -25.59
CA ASN A 348 -4.06 -11.32 -25.69
C ASN A 348 -3.25 -11.72 -24.46
N ARG A 349 -3.82 -11.55 -23.25
CA ARG A 349 -3.18 -11.99 -22.00
C ARG A 349 -3.03 -13.51 -21.95
N PHE A 350 -4.06 -14.25 -22.37
CA PHE A 350 -4.04 -15.69 -22.45
C PHE A 350 -2.95 -16.18 -23.41
N LEU A 351 -2.94 -15.68 -24.64
CA LEU A 351 -1.95 -16.05 -25.66
C LEU A 351 -0.51 -15.69 -25.24
N LYS A 352 -0.31 -14.55 -24.56
CA LYS A 352 1.00 -14.19 -23.99
C LYS A 352 1.46 -15.13 -22.87
N LYS A 353 0.53 -15.65 -22.08
CA LYS A 353 0.84 -16.69 -21.09
C LYS A 353 1.20 -17.99 -21.80
N GLU A 354 0.36 -18.45 -22.72
CA GLU A 354 0.58 -19.68 -23.48
C GLU A 354 1.91 -19.64 -24.28
N ALA A 355 2.26 -18.50 -24.87
CA ALA A 355 3.53 -18.33 -25.57
C ALA A 355 4.74 -18.43 -24.62
N ARG A 356 4.64 -17.90 -23.40
CA ARG A 356 5.69 -18.04 -22.38
C ARG A 356 5.81 -19.49 -21.91
N ASP A 357 4.69 -20.14 -21.63
CA ASP A 357 4.66 -21.55 -21.18
C ASP A 357 5.26 -22.48 -22.26
N LYS A 358 4.90 -22.27 -23.53
CA LYS A 358 5.53 -23.00 -24.66
C LYS A 358 7.01 -22.67 -24.85
N GLY A 359 7.41 -21.43 -24.57
CA GLY A 359 8.82 -21.02 -24.57
C GLY A 359 9.64 -21.78 -23.52
N LEU A 360 9.13 -21.86 -22.29
CA LEU A 360 9.75 -22.63 -21.20
C LEU A 360 9.86 -24.11 -21.55
N ALA A 361 8.77 -24.72 -22.04
CA ALA A 361 8.76 -26.13 -22.45
C ALA A 361 9.77 -26.40 -23.59
N LEU A 362 9.92 -25.46 -24.54
CA LEU A 362 10.91 -25.57 -25.60
C LEU A 362 12.34 -25.50 -25.07
N ASP A 363 12.61 -24.64 -24.10
CA ASP A 363 13.96 -24.50 -23.53
C ASP A 363 14.34 -25.72 -22.67
N GLU A 364 13.41 -26.28 -21.90
CA GLU A 364 13.57 -27.58 -21.23
C GLU A 364 13.85 -28.71 -22.23
N ALA A 365 13.09 -28.75 -23.34
CA ALA A 365 13.31 -29.72 -24.41
C ALA A 365 14.69 -29.54 -25.09
N LYS A 366 15.17 -28.30 -25.26
CA LYS A 366 16.52 -28.04 -25.79
C LYS A 366 17.61 -28.48 -24.82
N GLU A 367 17.43 -28.24 -23.53
CA GLU A 367 18.42 -28.61 -22.50
C GLU A 367 18.54 -30.13 -22.37
N THR A 368 17.41 -30.83 -22.31
CA THR A 368 17.39 -32.31 -22.38
C THR A 368 18.05 -32.82 -23.66
N ASN A 369 17.80 -32.20 -24.82
CA ASN A 369 18.46 -32.56 -26.07
C ASN A 369 19.98 -32.34 -26.02
N ARG A 370 20.45 -31.20 -25.48
CA ARG A 370 21.89 -30.94 -25.29
C ARG A 370 22.54 -32.01 -24.41
N HIS A 371 21.90 -32.40 -23.31
CA HIS A 371 22.42 -33.48 -22.45
C HIS A 371 22.52 -34.83 -23.19
N LEU A 372 21.52 -35.16 -24.00
CA LEU A 372 21.52 -36.38 -24.81
C LEU A 372 22.62 -36.33 -25.90
N GLN A 373 22.78 -35.20 -26.57
CA GLN A 373 23.85 -34.99 -27.55
C GLN A 373 25.23 -35.16 -26.91
N ALA A 374 25.48 -34.55 -25.75
CA ALA A 374 26.73 -34.69 -25.02
C ALA A 374 27.00 -36.16 -24.61
N ARG A 375 25.96 -36.90 -24.20
CA ARG A 375 26.08 -38.33 -23.87
C ARG A 375 26.41 -39.18 -25.11
N LEU A 376 25.76 -38.89 -26.25
CA LEU A 376 26.04 -39.56 -27.52
C LEU A 376 27.47 -39.29 -28.00
N GLU A 377 27.96 -38.06 -27.84
CA GLU A 377 29.33 -37.69 -28.20
C GLU A 377 30.35 -38.46 -27.35
N LYS A 378 30.13 -38.56 -26.04
CA LYS A 378 30.95 -39.40 -25.15
C LYS A 378 30.97 -40.87 -25.58
N LEU A 379 29.82 -41.45 -25.93
CA LEU A 379 29.77 -42.84 -26.42
C LEU A 379 30.51 -43.01 -27.76
N ARG A 380 30.44 -42.01 -28.64
CA ARG A 380 31.17 -42.02 -29.92
C ARG A 380 32.68 -41.92 -29.72
N THR A 381 33.15 -41.10 -28.78
CA THR A 381 34.59 -41.00 -28.48
C THR A 381 35.11 -42.28 -27.83
N THR A 382 34.37 -42.88 -26.89
CA THR A 382 34.73 -44.19 -26.31
C THR A 382 34.84 -45.27 -27.38
N ARG A 383 33.86 -45.37 -28.31
CA ARG A 383 33.90 -46.34 -29.41
C ARG A 383 35.04 -46.10 -30.41
N ARG A 384 35.52 -44.87 -30.58
CA ARG A 384 36.67 -44.56 -31.45
C ARG A 384 38.03 -44.81 -30.77
N ALA A 385 38.06 -44.79 -29.45
CA ALA A 385 39.26 -45.01 -28.63
C ALA A 385 39.50 -46.49 -28.27
N SER A 386 38.54 -47.36 -28.61
CA SER A 386 38.65 -48.83 -28.58
C SER A 386 38.68 -49.35 -30.01
#